data_AF-A0A3B9G097-F1
#
_entry.id   AF-A0A3B9G097-F1
#
_cell.length_a   1.000
_cell.length_b   1.000
_cell.length_c   1.000
_cell.angle_alpha   90.00
_cell.angle_beta   90.00
_cell.angle_gamma   90.00
#
_symmetry.space_group_name_H-M   'P 1'
#
loop_
_entity.id
_entity.type
_entity.pdbx_description
1 polymer ?
#
loop_
_entity_poly.entity_id
_entity_poly.type
_entity_poly.pdbx_seq_one_letter_code
_entity_poly.pdbx_strand_id
1 'polypeptide(L)' 'MSEKPILSVSHLKTYFDVTKGLFSKKQVVKAVDDVSFDIMPNETFGLVGESGCGKT' A
#
# COMPACT_ATOMS: atom_id res chain seq x y z
N MET A 1 7.40 -20.66 21.85
CA MET A 1 7.79 -19.28 21.50
C MET A 1 6.86 -18.85 20.38
N SER A 2 6.21 -17.69 20.47
CA SER A 2 5.44 -17.17 19.33
C SER A 2 6.43 -16.85 18.21
N GLU A 3 6.19 -17.41 17.02
CA GLU A 3 6.96 -17.02 15.84
C GLU A 3 6.69 -15.55 15.50
N LYS A 4 7.71 -14.85 15.00
CA LYS A 4 7.60 -13.46 14.55
C LYS A 4 7.18 -13.46 13.07
N PRO A 5 6.41 -12.44 12.62
CA PRO A 5 6.12 -12.27 11.20
C PRO A 5 7.42 -12.19 10.37
N ILE A 6 7.40 -12.79 9.17
CA ILE A 6 8.47 -12.63 8.18
C ILE A 6 8.40 -11.27 7.49
N LEU A 7 7.20 -10.68 7.43
CA LEU A 7 6.95 -9.32 6.97
C LEU A 7 5.94 -8.69 7.93
N SER A 8 6.19 -7.47 8.36
CA SER A 8 5.21 -6.65 9.06
C SER A 8 5.14 -5.30 8.38
N VAL A 9 3.96 -4.94 7.91
CA VAL A 9 3.65 -3.66 7.28
C VAL A 9 2.77 -2.89 8.24
N SER A 10 3.15 -1.65 8.54
CA SER A 10 2.41 -0.78 9.46
C SER A 10 2.19 0.59 8.84
N HIS A 11 0.93 1.01 8.75
CA HIS A 11 0.52 2.35 8.31
C HIS A 11 1.12 2.77 6.96
N LEU A 12 1.24 1.83 6.02
CA LEU A 12 1.82 2.09 4.72
C LEU A 12 0.96 3.09 3.94
N LYS A 13 1.60 4.15 3.46
CA LYS A 13 0.99 5.20 2.64
C LYS A 13 1.87 5.47 1.42
N THR A 14 1.26 5.39 0.25
CA THR A 14 1.92 5.68 -1.02
C THR A 14 1.03 6.60 -1.83
N TYR A 15 1.41 7.88 -1.87
CA TYR A 15 0.62 8.93 -2.50
C TYR A 15 1.42 9.55 -3.66
N PHE A 16 0.77 9.70 -4.80
CA PHE A 16 1.35 10.29 -6.00
C PHE A 16 0.75 11.68 -6.24
N ASP A 17 1.61 12.69 -6.38
CA ASP A 17 1.20 14.00 -6.85
C ASP A 17 1.01 13.93 -8.37
N VAL A 18 -0.23 14.15 -8.81
CA VAL A 18 -0.62 14.11 -10.23
C VAL A 18 -1.09 15.47 -10.71
N THR A 19 -0.71 16.54 -10.01
CA THR A 19 -1.06 17.92 -10.36
C THR A 19 -0.49 18.27 -11.74
N LYS A 20 -1.35 18.76 -12.65
CA LYS A 20 -0.94 19.16 -14.01
C LYS A 20 -1.03 20.67 -14.19
N GLY A 21 0.08 21.32 -14.50
CA GLY A 21 0.14 22.75 -14.84
C GLY A 21 0.40 23.67 -13.64
N LEU A 22 1.02 24.84 -13.90
CA LEU A 22 1.58 25.73 -12.88
C LEU A 22 0.54 26.39 -11.94
N PHE A 23 -0.73 26.47 -12.36
CA PHE A 23 -1.81 27.14 -11.62
C PHE A 23 -2.97 26.20 -11.28
N SER A 24 -2.78 24.90 -11.45
CA SER A 24 -3.84 23.92 -11.21
C SER A 24 -3.97 23.59 -9.74
N LYS A 25 -5.20 23.22 -9.35
CA LYS A 25 -5.45 22.71 -7.99
C LYS A 25 -4.64 21.44 -7.76
N LYS A 26 -4.03 21.34 -6.57
CA LYS A 26 -3.28 20.15 -6.17
C LYS A 26 -4.15 18.90 -6.25
N GLN A 27 -3.66 17.87 -6.94
CA GLN A 27 -4.32 16.57 -7.07
C GLN A 27 -3.36 15.48 -6.60
N VAL A 28 -3.80 14.69 -5.63
CA VAL A 28 -3.03 13.59 -5.06
C VAL A 28 -3.84 12.31 -5.21
N VAL A 29 -3.23 11.31 -5.82
CA VAL A 29 -3.77 9.95 -5.86
C VAL A 29 -3.18 9.18 -4.68
N LYS A 30 -4.05 8.64 -3.83
CA LYS A 30 -3.65 7.75 -2.75
C LYS A 30 -3.67 6.31 -3.26
N ALA A 31 -2.54 5.80 -3.71
CA ALA A 31 -2.44 4.44 -4.24
C ALA A 31 -2.49 3.38 -3.13
N VAL A 32 -1.89 3.68 -1.97
CA VAL A 32 -2.03 2.91 -0.73
C VAL A 32 -2.34 3.90 0.38
N ASP A 33 -3.39 3.65 1.16
CA ASP A 33 -3.81 4.53 2.26
C ASP A 33 -3.98 3.74 3.56
N ASP A 34 -2.98 3.88 4.45
CA ASP A 34 -3.00 3.37 5.82
C ASP A 34 -3.20 1.85 5.95
N VAL A 35 -2.43 1.10 5.17
CA VAL A 35 -2.49 -0.37 5.16
C VAL A 35 -1.53 -0.96 6.19
N SER A 36 -2.04 -1.90 7.00
CA SER A 36 -1.25 -2.67 7.97
C SER A 36 -1.60 -4.16 7.87
N PHE A 37 -0.59 -5.01 7.78
CA PHE A 37 -0.73 -6.46 7.80
C PHE A 37 0.59 -7.14 8.13
N ASP A 38 0.50 -8.36 8.65
CA ASP A 38 1.63 -9.23 8.92
C ASP A 38 1.57 -10.43 7.98
N ILE A 39 2.74 -10.92 7.56
CA ILE A 39 2.88 -12.22 6.91
C ILE A 39 3.64 -13.15 7.86
N MET A 40 3.02 -14.26 8.23
CA MET A 40 3.57 -15.24 9.17
C MET A 40 4.47 -16.26 8.48
N PRO A 41 5.40 -16.90 9.20
CA PRO A 41 6.16 -18.02 8.64
C PRO A 41 5.23 -19.15 8.18
N ASN A 42 5.62 -19.81 7.08
CA ASN A 42 4.92 -20.98 6.52
C ASN A 42 3.49 -20.73 5.99
N GLU A 43 3.09 -19.48 5.77
CA GLU A 43 1.81 -19.19 5.10
C GLU A 43 1.98 -18.80 3.63
N THR A 44 0.91 -18.99 2.85
CA THR A 44 0.82 -18.46 1.49
C THR A 44 -0.06 -17.22 1.50
N PHE A 45 0.53 -16.06 1.23
CA PHE A 45 -0.18 -14.79 1.13
C PHE A 45 -0.46 -14.43 -0.33
N GLY A 46 -1.72 -14.09 -0.63
CA GLY A 46 -2.15 -13.67 -1.97
C GLY A 46 -2.75 -12.27 -1.95
N LEU A 47 -2.13 -11.33 -2.67
CA LEU A 47 -2.67 -9.98 -2.85
C LEU A 47 -3.44 -9.89 -4.16
N VAL A 48 -4.76 -9.72 -4.09
CA VAL A 48 -5.66 -9.67 -5.25
C VAL A 48 -6.44 -8.36 -5.28
N GLY A 49 -6.91 -7.98 -6.47
CA GLY A 49 -7.72 -6.77 -6.67
C GLY A 49 -7.71 -6.29 -8.12
N GLU A 50 -8.56 -5.33 -8.43
CA GLU A 50 -8.72 -4.78 -9.78
C GLU A 50 -7.48 -4.00 -10.26
N SER A 51 -7.43 -3.68 -11.56
CA SER A 51 -6.36 -2.86 -12.12
C SER A 51 -6.31 -1.49 -11.42
N GLY A 52 -5.12 -1.06 -10.99
CA GLY A 52 -4.92 0.24 -10.35
C GLY A 52 -5.22 0.30 -8.85
N CYS A 53 -5.54 -0.81 -8.17
CA CYS A 53 -5.85 -0.80 -6.73
C CYS A 53 -4.63 -0.76 -5.79
N GLY A 54 -3.42 -0.49 -6.29
CA GLY A 54 -2.22 -0.34 -5.45
C GLY A 54 -1.48 -1.63 -5.09
N LYS A 55 -1.58 -2.69 -5.89
CA LYS A 55 -0.83 -3.96 -5.69
C LYS A 55 0.63 -3.90 -6.13
N THR A 56 0.97 -2.95 -7.02
CA THR A 56 2.28 -2.79 -7.68
C THR A 56 2.61 -1.31 -7.69
#